data_AF-A0A3R8REB3-F1
#
_entry.id   AF-A0A3R8REB3-F1
#
_cell.length_a   1.000
_cell.length_b   1.000
_cell.length_c   1.000
_cell.angle_alpha   90.00
_cell.angle_beta   90.00
_cell.angle_gamma   90.00
#
_symmetry.space_group_name_H-M   'P 1'
#
loop_
_entity.id
_entity.type
_entity.pdbx_description
1 polymer ?
#
loop_
_entity_poly.entity_id
_entity_poly.type
_entity_poly.pdbx_seq_one_letter_code
_entity_poly.pdbx_strand_id
1 'polypeptide(L)'
;AGLTAERFVADPFGVSGSRMYRTGDLVRWSAEGQLEYLGRIDDQVKVRGFRIELGEIESVLAAHPSTAQAAVIVREDRPGDKRLVGYAVAAAGSVVDPAELRAYVAESVPDYMVPAAVMVLDALPLTPNGKLDRRALPAPEFAAGTSGRAPRTEQEEILCQVFAEVLGVERVSIDDNFFELGGHSLLAVSLVERLRERGLSVPVRSLFVTPSVAGLATGLDSTDGGASGGSVTVPENGIVEGVEVITPEMLPLAGLSPEEIGRVVARVPGGVANIADVYPLAPLQEGILFHHLMSASSGEDAYVLPMALGFDSRSRLDEFVAVLQKVVDRHDILRTAVMWEGLREPVQVVSRHAEIPVHEAALEHIAEGDVQGVVDGLLAACGTLMDITVAPLVHVTVAPVPGTTRCVALVQVHHLIQDHTAVDVLFAEVQAFLEGREGELAAPLPFRNFVAQARLGIPVAEHEAFFTTLLGDVTEPTAPFAIVDVRGDGTAVAESRAAVSETTAAAVREAARRLGVSA
;
A
#
# COMPACT_ATOMS: atom_id res chain seq x y z
N ALA A 1 18.68 -14.14 34.25
CA ALA A 1 18.05 -15.37 33.73
C ALA A 1 17.32 -15.16 32.39
N GLY A 2 16.73 -13.99 32.12
CA GLY A 2 15.98 -13.71 30.87
C GLY A 2 16.80 -13.81 29.56
N LEU A 3 17.99 -13.21 29.50
CA LEU A 3 18.81 -13.16 28.27
C LEU A 3 19.27 -14.54 27.74
N THR A 4 19.43 -15.53 28.62
CA THR A 4 19.85 -16.89 28.20
C THR A 4 18.68 -17.67 27.60
N ALA A 5 17.47 -17.52 28.14
CA ALA A 5 16.27 -18.19 27.65
C ALA A 5 15.80 -17.63 26.29
N GLU A 6 16.08 -16.36 26.00
CA GLU A 6 15.76 -15.73 24.71
C GLU A 6 16.65 -16.20 23.55
N ARG A 7 17.89 -16.62 23.84
CA ARG A 7 18.84 -17.06 22.79
C ARG A 7 19.00 -18.57 22.71
N PHE A 8 18.88 -19.29 23.81
CA PHE A 8 18.93 -20.76 23.85
C PHE A 8 17.52 -21.30 24.02
N VAL A 9 16.81 -21.47 22.91
CA VAL A 9 15.41 -21.90 22.86
C VAL A 9 15.29 -23.42 22.81
N ALA A 10 14.12 -23.95 23.15
CA ALA A 10 13.83 -25.37 22.98
C ALA A 10 13.97 -25.75 21.49
N ASP A 11 14.57 -26.90 21.24
CA ASP A 11 14.77 -27.46 19.90
C ASP A 11 13.65 -28.46 19.58
N PRO A 12 12.68 -28.12 18.70
CA PRO A 12 11.61 -29.03 18.33
C PRO A 12 12.04 -30.06 17.28
N PHE A 13 13.27 -29.98 16.75
CA PHE A 13 13.76 -30.82 15.66
C PHE A 13 14.84 -31.82 16.11
N GLY A 14 15.43 -31.60 17.28
CA GLY A 14 16.44 -32.47 17.87
C GLY A 14 15.90 -33.50 18.87
N VAL A 15 16.81 -34.08 19.64
CA VAL A 15 16.47 -35.05 20.70
C VAL A 15 15.81 -34.35 21.89
N SER A 16 14.90 -35.06 22.58
CA SER A 16 14.19 -34.48 23.74
C SER A 16 15.16 -33.88 24.77
N GLY A 17 14.99 -32.59 25.06
CA GLY A 17 15.86 -31.81 25.93
C GLY A 17 17.00 -31.05 25.24
N SER A 18 17.15 -31.14 23.91
CA SER A 18 18.08 -30.30 23.16
C SER A 18 17.61 -28.83 23.06
N ARG A 19 18.54 -27.95 22.73
CA ARG A 19 18.32 -26.51 22.60
C ARG A 19 18.92 -26.00 21.30
N MET A 20 18.23 -25.06 20.65
CA MET A 20 18.76 -24.30 19.53
C MET A 20 19.31 -22.96 20.01
N TYR A 21 20.33 -22.45 19.33
CA TYR A 21 20.85 -21.10 19.57
C TYR A 21 20.42 -20.15 18.45
N ARG A 22 19.69 -19.09 18.80
CA ARG A 22 19.31 -18.04 17.85
C ARG A 22 20.53 -17.14 17.59
N THR A 23 21.21 -17.36 16.46
CA THR A 23 22.39 -16.58 16.05
C THR A 23 22.04 -15.12 15.73
N GLY A 24 20.84 -14.91 15.19
CA GLY A 24 20.42 -13.63 14.62
C GLY A 24 20.96 -13.39 13.21
N ASP A 25 21.52 -14.42 12.58
CA ASP A 25 22.04 -14.40 11.21
C ASP A 25 20.94 -14.82 10.24
N LEU A 26 20.79 -14.10 9.14
CA LEU A 26 19.92 -14.46 8.04
C LEU A 26 20.72 -15.29 7.05
N VAL A 27 20.22 -16.47 6.72
CA VAL A 27 20.87 -17.43 5.82
C VAL A 27 19.86 -18.05 4.87
N ARG A 28 20.33 -18.52 3.72
CA ARG A 28 19.53 -19.29 2.75
C ARG A 28 20.31 -20.52 2.28
N TRP A 29 19.59 -21.59 1.94
CA TRP A 29 20.18 -22.75 1.25
C TRP A 29 20.27 -22.52 -0.26
N SER A 30 21.45 -22.75 -0.85
CA SER A 30 21.62 -22.79 -2.31
C SER A 30 21.06 -24.08 -2.90
N ALA A 31 20.89 -24.13 -4.23
CA ALA A 31 20.43 -25.33 -4.94
C ALA A 31 21.38 -26.53 -4.75
N GLU A 32 22.66 -26.27 -4.47
CA GLU A 32 23.72 -27.24 -4.20
C GLU A 32 23.80 -27.64 -2.72
N GLY A 33 22.85 -27.17 -1.89
CA GLY A 33 22.79 -27.52 -0.47
C GLY A 33 23.86 -26.86 0.39
N GLN A 34 24.33 -25.66 0.01
CA GLN A 34 25.23 -24.85 0.82
C GLN A 34 24.46 -23.75 1.57
N LEU A 35 24.94 -23.35 2.74
CA LEU A 35 24.39 -22.22 3.50
C LEU A 35 25.06 -20.92 3.04
N GLU A 36 24.30 -20.04 2.40
CA GLU A 36 24.69 -18.69 2.03
C GLU A 36 24.31 -17.72 3.17
N TYR A 37 25.29 -16.95 3.64
CA TYR A 37 25.08 -15.90 4.63
C TYR A 37 24.57 -14.63 3.95
N LEU A 38 23.43 -14.11 4.41
CA LEU A 38 22.75 -12.95 3.83
C LEU A 38 22.85 -11.70 4.69
N GLY A 39 23.29 -11.81 5.95
CA GLY A 39 23.38 -10.69 6.88
C GLY A 39 22.89 -11.05 8.28
N ARG A 40 22.57 -10.03 9.10
CA ARG A 40 21.94 -10.23 10.42
C ARG A 40 20.53 -9.69 10.42
N ILE A 41 19.62 -10.42 11.07
CA ILE A 41 18.22 -10.02 11.29
C ILE A 41 18.13 -8.65 12.00
N ASP A 42 19.13 -8.33 12.84
CA ASP A 42 19.18 -7.09 13.62
C ASP A 42 19.77 -5.89 12.84
N ASP A 43 20.41 -6.09 11.68
CA ASP A 43 21.04 -5.02 10.89
C ASP A 43 20.12 -4.52 9.74
N GLN A 44 18.96 -5.15 9.53
CA GLN A 44 17.88 -4.63 8.68
C GLN A 44 17.19 -3.45 9.35
N VAL A 45 17.19 -2.30 8.66
CA VAL A 45 16.60 -1.07 9.16
C VAL A 45 15.44 -0.63 8.29
N LYS A 46 14.37 -0.13 8.91
CA LYS A 46 13.30 0.58 8.20
C LYS A 46 13.66 2.06 8.11
N VAL A 47 13.94 2.54 6.90
CA VAL A 47 14.20 3.96 6.59
C VAL A 47 13.25 4.37 5.48
N ARG A 48 12.47 5.43 5.70
CA ARG A 48 11.49 5.96 4.72
C ARG A 48 10.51 4.90 4.17
N GLY A 49 10.11 3.95 5.01
CA GLY A 49 9.21 2.85 4.64
C GLY A 49 9.88 1.65 3.95
N PHE A 50 11.15 1.78 3.53
CA PHE A 50 11.92 0.70 2.92
C PHE A 50 12.69 -0.11 3.96
N ARG A 51 12.74 -1.42 3.76
CA ARG A 51 13.59 -2.33 4.53
C ARG A 51 14.95 -2.39 3.84
N ILE A 52 15.98 -1.84 4.47
CA ILE A 52 17.30 -1.64 3.89
C ILE A 52 18.33 -2.51 4.63
N GLU A 53 19.18 -3.17 3.86
CA GLU A 53 20.37 -3.88 4.34
C GLU A 53 21.57 -2.93 4.33
N LEU A 54 22.04 -2.53 5.51
CA LEU A 54 23.17 -1.58 5.60
C LEU A 54 24.45 -2.15 4.97
N GLY A 55 24.66 -3.47 5.05
CA GLY A 55 25.82 -4.16 4.50
C GLY A 55 25.94 -4.08 2.98
N GLU A 56 24.83 -3.87 2.26
CA GLU A 56 24.84 -3.68 0.81
C GLU A 56 25.52 -2.35 0.45
N ILE A 57 25.14 -1.28 1.16
CA ILE A 57 25.71 0.06 0.97
C ILE A 57 27.18 0.09 1.43
N GLU A 58 27.51 -0.62 2.52
CA GLU A 58 28.90 -0.80 2.97
C GLU A 58 29.76 -1.48 1.90
N SER A 59 29.24 -2.54 1.28
CA SER A 59 29.93 -3.27 0.21
C SER A 59 30.21 -2.38 -1.00
N VAL A 60 29.24 -1.54 -1.39
CA VAL A 60 29.42 -0.58 -2.47
C VAL A 60 30.45 0.48 -2.11
N LEU A 61 30.35 1.11 -0.94
CA LEU A 61 31.34 2.10 -0.50
C LEU A 61 32.76 1.53 -0.43
N ALA A 62 32.90 0.27 0.02
CA ALA A 62 34.17 -0.43 0.09
C ALA A 62 34.72 -0.88 -1.27
N ALA A 63 33.87 -1.02 -2.30
CA ALA A 63 34.29 -1.35 -3.65
C ALA A 63 34.95 -0.18 -4.39
N HIS A 64 34.77 1.05 -3.91
CA HIS A 64 35.40 2.23 -4.51
C HIS A 64 36.94 2.17 -4.35
N PRO A 65 37.75 2.37 -5.40
CA PRO A 65 39.21 2.17 -5.36
C PRO A 65 39.95 3.02 -4.31
N SER A 66 39.37 4.16 -3.93
CA SER A 66 39.94 5.07 -2.93
C SER A 66 39.54 4.73 -1.49
N THR A 67 38.73 3.69 -1.25
CA THR A 67 38.21 3.31 0.08
C THR A 67 38.89 2.04 0.59
N ALA A 68 39.40 2.05 1.82
CA ALA A 68 39.94 0.87 2.51
C ALA A 68 38.91 0.17 3.40
N GLN A 69 38.05 0.94 4.07
CA GLN A 69 37.00 0.42 4.95
C GLN A 69 35.77 1.31 4.83
N ALA A 70 34.59 0.73 4.95
CA ALA A 70 33.33 1.45 4.98
C ALA A 70 32.44 0.92 6.12
N ALA A 71 31.62 1.81 6.66
CA ALA A 71 30.56 1.47 7.60
C ALA A 71 29.35 2.37 7.32
N VAL A 72 28.14 1.82 7.44
CA VAL A 72 26.90 2.57 7.26
C VAL A 72 26.03 2.37 8.49
N ILE A 73 25.46 3.47 8.98
CA ILE A 73 24.53 3.44 10.12
C ILE A 73 23.26 4.21 9.79
N VAL A 74 22.21 3.89 10.53
CA VAL A 74 21.05 4.79 10.67
C VAL A 74 21.29 5.70 11.85
N ARG A 75 21.24 7.01 11.61
CA ARG A 75 21.15 8.03 12.67
C ARG A 75 19.73 8.55 12.77
N GLU A 76 19.36 8.92 13.99
CA GLU A 76 18.11 9.60 14.34
C GLU A 76 18.47 10.78 15.25
N ASP A 77 18.87 11.89 14.65
CA ASP A 77 19.28 13.09 15.38
C ASP A 77 18.07 13.95 15.83
N ARG A 78 16.93 13.74 15.20
CA ARG A 78 15.61 14.24 15.60
C ARG A 78 14.64 13.05 15.69
N PRO A 79 13.78 12.95 16.72
CA PRO A 79 12.81 11.86 16.83
C PRO A 79 11.97 11.71 15.56
N GLY A 80 11.97 10.51 14.98
CA GLY A 80 11.25 10.17 13.75
C GLY A 80 12.02 10.40 12.43
N ASP A 81 13.14 11.12 12.43
CA ASP A 81 13.94 11.43 11.24
C ASP A 81 15.15 10.49 11.13
N LYS A 82 14.89 9.27 10.63
CA LYS A 82 15.92 8.26 10.41
C LYS A 82 16.64 8.48 9.09
N ARG A 83 17.97 8.64 9.13
CA ARG A 83 18.82 8.90 7.95
C ARG A 83 19.99 7.94 7.88
N LEU A 84 20.34 7.51 6.67
CA LEU A 84 21.55 6.73 6.40
C LEU A 84 22.77 7.64 6.38
N VAL A 85 23.84 7.26 7.08
CA VAL A 85 25.13 7.94 7.06
C VAL A 85 26.23 6.93 6.77
N GLY A 86 27.02 7.18 5.73
CA GLY A 86 28.19 6.38 5.38
C GLY A 86 29.47 6.97 5.96
N TYR A 87 30.36 6.10 6.43
CA TYR A 87 31.71 6.46 6.87
C TYR A 87 32.70 5.66 6.04
N ALA A 88 33.71 6.33 5.51
CA ALA A 88 34.75 5.72 4.69
C ALA A 88 36.13 6.04 5.29
N VAL A 89 37.04 5.08 5.22
CA VAL A 89 38.46 5.28 5.51
C VAL A 89 39.21 5.24 4.18
N ALA A 90 40.04 6.23 3.91
CA ALA A 90 40.79 6.29 2.66
C ALA A 90 41.79 5.14 2.52
N ALA A 91 41.94 4.60 1.31
CA ALA A 91 43.03 3.71 0.95
C ALA A 91 44.38 4.44 1.06
N ALA A 92 45.44 3.69 1.36
CA ALA A 92 46.77 4.26 1.58
C ALA A 92 47.25 5.05 0.35
N GLY A 93 47.48 6.36 0.53
CA GLY A 93 47.93 7.25 -0.54
C GLY A 93 46.81 7.85 -1.41
N SER A 94 45.55 7.55 -1.10
CA SER A 94 44.39 8.10 -1.80
C SER A 94 43.80 9.30 -1.04
N VAL A 95 43.31 10.28 -1.79
CA VAL A 95 42.42 11.33 -1.27
C VAL A 95 41.00 10.94 -1.67
N VAL A 96 40.07 11.00 -0.72
CA VAL A 96 38.68 10.63 -0.93
C VAL A 96 37.83 11.89 -0.85
N ASP A 97 37.08 12.19 -1.91
CA ASP A 97 36.04 13.21 -1.87
C ASP A 97 34.72 12.58 -1.41
N PRO A 98 34.12 13.05 -0.30
CA PRO A 98 32.81 12.56 0.15
C PRO A 98 31.69 12.69 -0.89
N ALA A 99 31.72 13.73 -1.73
CA ALA A 99 30.72 13.93 -2.77
C ALA A 99 30.86 12.89 -3.89
N GLU A 100 32.09 12.54 -4.27
CA GLU A 100 32.41 11.50 -5.24
C GLU A 100 31.95 10.12 -4.75
N LEU A 101 32.23 9.77 -3.49
CA LEU A 101 31.76 8.51 -2.91
C LEU A 101 30.24 8.40 -2.87
N ARG A 102 29.55 9.50 -2.54
CA ARG A 102 28.09 9.52 -2.51
C ARG A 102 27.51 9.36 -3.92
N ALA A 103 28.11 10.00 -4.93
CA ALA A 103 27.71 9.83 -6.33
C ALA A 103 27.93 8.39 -6.80
N TYR A 104 29.09 7.80 -6.47
CA TYR A 104 29.40 6.39 -6.78
C TYR A 104 28.38 5.41 -6.19
N VAL A 105 27.94 5.65 -4.95
CA VAL A 105 26.86 4.86 -4.33
C VAL A 105 25.55 5.07 -5.07
N ALA A 106 25.19 6.30 -5.44
CA ALA A 106 23.95 6.62 -6.16
C ALA A 106 23.86 6.02 -7.57
N GLU A 107 24.99 5.67 -8.17
CA GLU A 107 25.06 4.91 -9.42
C GLU A 107 24.81 3.40 -9.22
N SER A 108 25.05 2.88 -8.02
CA SER A 108 25.08 1.44 -7.73
C SER A 108 23.88 0.93 -6.94
N VAL A 109 23.16 1.79 -6.21
CA VAL A 109 22.01 1.41 -5.36
C VAL A 109 20.78 2.30 -5.62
N PRO A 110 19.56 1.86 -5.25
CA PRO A 110 18.35 2.70 -5.31
C PRO A 110 18.46 3.98 -4.45
N ASP A 111 17.75 5.05 -4.83
CA ASP A 111 17.86 6.37 -4.16
C ASP A 111 17.58 6.34 -2.65
N TYR A 112 16.67 5.47 -2.19
CA TYR A 112 16.37 5.31 -0.77
C TYR A 112 17.50 4.64 0.03
N MET A 113 18.44 3.96 -0.63
CA MET A 113 19.64 3.36 -0.03
C MET A 113 20.85 4.29 -0.07
N VAL A 114 20.80 5.40 -0.83
CA VAL A 114 21.91 6.35 -0.90
C VAL A 114 22.04 7.09 0.45
N PRO A 115 23.23 7.06 1.09
CA PRO A 115 23.45 7.81 2.33
C PRO A 115 23.15 9.30 2.16
N ALA A 116 22.49 9.88 3.17
CA ALA A 116 22.23 11.32 3.23
C ALA A 116 23.54 12.12 3.35
N ALA A 117 24.57 11.52 3.95
CA ALA A 117 25.93 12.04 4.00
C ALA A 117 26.94 10.90 3.97
N VAL A 118 28.12 11.18 3.42
CA VAL A 118 29.32 10.34 3.53
C VAL A 118 30.39 11.15 4.28
N MET A 119 31.07 10.56 5.26
CA MET A 119 32.18 11.18 5.98
C MET A 119 33.45 10.37 5.79
N VAL A 120 34.57 11.05 5.59
CA VAL A 120 35.89 10.41 5.54
C VAL A 120 36.54 10.50 6.92
N LEU A 121 36.97 9.36 7.45
CA LEU A 121 37.64 9.23 8.75
C LEU A 121 39.06 8.70 8.57
N ASP A 122 39.94 9.04 9.51
CA ASP A 122 41.29 8.44 9.57
C ASP A 122 41.23 6.94 9.88
N ALA A 123 40.27 6.52 10.71
CA ALA A 123 40.00 5.13 11.04
C ALA A 123 38.57 4.96 11.58
N LEU A 124 37.97 3.77 11.39
CA LEU A 124 36.71 3.42 12.05
C LEU A 124 36.96 3.18 13.56
N PRO A 125 36.15 3.76 14.45
CA PRO A 125 36.29 3.53 15.89
C PRO A 125 35.88 2.09 16.22
N LEU A 126 36.71 1.38 16.98
CA LEU A 126 36.46 0.00 17.39
C LEU A 126 36.32 -0.12 18.90
N THR A 127 35.38 -0.94 19.34
CA THR A 127 35.25 -1.42 20.72
C THR A 127 36.45 -2.29 21.11
N PRO A 128 36.69 -2.56 22.41
CA PRO A 128 37.76 -3.47 22.88
C PRO A 128 37.69 -4.89 22.29
N ASN A 129 36.53 -5.30 21.76
CA ASN A 129 36.32 -6.60 21.11
C ASN A 129 36.54 -6.56 19.59
N GLY A 130 37.07 -5.46 19.04
CA GLY A 130 37.34 -5.30 17.60
C GLY A 130 36.11 -5.06 16.73
N LYS A 131 34.94 -4.79 17.32
CA LYS A 131 33.70 -4.42 16.59
C LYS A 131 33.57 -2.91 16.45
N LEU A 132 32.94 -2.43 15.39
CA LEU A 132 32.62 -1.01 15.20
C LEU A 132 31.90 -0.42 16.43
N ASP A 133 32.46 0.65 16.99
CA ASP A 133 31.83 1.43 18.03
C ASP A 133 30.95 2.52 17.40
N ARG A 134 29.69 2.16 17.14
CA ARG A 134 28.71 3.05 16.50
C ARG A 134 28.44 4.34 17.30
N ARG A 135 28.70 4.36 18.62
CA ARG A 135 28.51 5.55 19.46
C ARG A 135 29.65 6.55 19.37
N ALA A 136 30.82 6.10 18.95
CA ALA A 136 32.01 6.92 18.79
C ALA A 136 32.13 7.53 17.38
N LEU A 137 31.20 7.21 16.47
CA LEU A 137 31.16 7.80 15.13
C LEU A 137 30.72 9.28 15.20
N PRO A 138 31.45 10.20 14.52
CA PRO A 138 31.12 11.61 14.54
C PRO A 138 29.80 11.90 13.83
N ALA A 139 29.12 12.98 14.20
CA ALA A 139 27.93 13.43 13.48
C ALA A 139 28.31 14.11 12.16
N PRO A 140 27.64 13.79 11.03
CA PRO A 140 27.87 14.52 9.78
C PRO A 140 27.36 15.95 9.91
N GLU A 141 28.17 16.89 9.44
CA GLU A 141 27.66 18.18 9.03
C GLU A 141 26.94 17.96 7.70
N PHE A 142 25.60 17.88 7.74
CA PHE A 142 24.80 17.78 6.53
C PHE A 142 24.99 19.09 5.75
N ALA A 143 25.95 19.09 4.80
CA ALA A 143 25.99 20.10 3.77
C ALA A 143 24.64 20.03 3.04
N ALA A 144 23.81 21.04 3.28
CA ALA A 144 22.56 21.22 2.58
C ALA A 144 22.80 21.05 1.08
N GLY A 145 21.87 20.46 0.33
CA GLY A 145 21.89 20.50 -1.12
C GLY A 145 21.95 21.96 -1.58
N THR A 146 23.17 22.48 -1.77
CA THR A 146 23.42 23.86 -2.17
C THR A 146 23.92 23.86 -3.59
N SER A 147 22.97 23.71 -4.51
CA SER A 147 23.13 24.25 -5.87
C SER A 147 21.79 24.60 -6.52
N GLY A 148 20.75 24.85 -5.72
CA GLY A 148 19.41 25.19 -6.23
C GLY A 148 18.98 26.58 -5.77
N ARG A 149 18.13 27.24 -6.56
CA ARG A 149 17.62 28.57 -6.22
C ARG A 149 16.65 28.48 -5.03
N ALA A 150 16.69 29.49 -4.16
CA ALA A 150 15.75 29.62 -3.04
C ALA A 150 14.35 30.01 -3.56
N PRO A 151 13.27 29.68 -2.82
CA PRO A 151 11.92 30.13 -3.16
C PRO A 151 11.85 31.66 -3.16
N ARG A 152 11.08 32.19 -4.11
CA ARG A 152 10.93 33.62 -4.40
C ARG A 152 9.53 34.13 -4.09
N THR A 153 8.55 33.23 -4.00
CA THR A 153 7.15 33.53 -3.71
C THR A 153 6.64 32.65 -2.57
N GLU A 154 5.57 33.08 -1.90
CA GLU A 154 4.89 32.29 -0.85
C GLU A 154 4.42 30.93 -1.39
N GLN A 155 3.97 30.87 -2.65
CA GLN A 155 3.60 29.63 -3.31
C GLN A 155 4.81 28.68 -3.49
N GLU A 156 5.97 29.20 -3.91
CA GLU A 156 7.21 28.43 -4.02
C GLU A 156 7.68 27.94 -2.64
N GLU A 157 7.52 28.74 -1.57
CA GLU A 157 7.84 28.33 -0.20
C GLU A 157 6.97 27.16 0.27
N ILE A 158 5.65 27.25 0.07
CA ILE A 158 4.72 26.17 0.38
C ILE A 158 5.07 24.92 -0.43
N LEU A 159 5.29 25.04 -1.74
CA LEU A 159 5.66 23.92 -2.61
C LEU A 159 6.95 23.24 -2.14
N CYS A 160 8.03 23.99 -1.88
CA CYS A 160 9.28 23.45 -1.35
C CYS A 160 9.06 22.72 -0.02
N GLN A 161 8.23 23.26 0.89
CA GLN A 161 7.91 22.63 2.16
C GLN A 161 7.16 21.32 1.97
N VAL A 162 6.12 21.29 1.14
CA VAL A 162 5.33 20.06 0.94
C VAL A 162 6.16 18.99 0.23
N PHE A 163 6.99 19.36 -0.77
CA PHE A 163 7.93 18.44 -1.40
C PHE A 163 8.86 17.80 -0.36
N ALA A 164 9.48 18.61 0.50
CA ALA A 164 10.38 18.14 1.55
C ALA A 164 9.70 17.15 2.50
N GLU A 165 8.48 17.48 2.95
CA GLU A 165 7.68 16.64 3.85
C GLU A 165 7.23 15.32 3.22
N VAL A 166 6.89 15.32 1.93
CA VAL A 166 6.41 14.13 1.21
C VAL A 166 7.58 13.20 0.87
N LEU A 167 8.70 13.76 0.46
CA LEU A 167 9.90 13.00 0.08
C LEU A 167 10.76 12.60 1.29
N GLY A 168 10.47 13.15 2.49
CA GLY A 168 11.25 12.89 3.70
C GLY A 168 12.68 13.42 3.59
N VAL A 169 12.86 14.58 2.96
CA VAL A 169 14.14 15.27 2.79
C VAL A 169 14.12 16.60 3.57
N GLU A 170 15.29 17.11 3.97
CA GLU A 170 15.36 18.27 4.86
C GLU A 170 14.99 19.59 4.17
N ARG A 171 15.39 19.75 2.89
CA ARG A 171 15.11 20.92 2.07
C ARG A 171 15.00 20.52 0.61
N VAL A 172 14.18 21.26 -0.12
CA VAL A 172 13.97 21.17 -1.56
C VAL A 172 14.13 22.57 -2.14
N SER A 173 14.94 22.71 -3.20
CA SER A 173 15.11 23.96 -3.95
C SER A 173 14.02 24.13 -5.01
N ILE A 174 13.86 25.33 -5.57
CA ILE A 174 12.82 25.52 -6.60
C ILE A 174 13.10 24.75 -7.90
N ASP A 175 14.35 24.36 -8.12
CA ASP A 175 14.81 23.67 -9.33
C ASP A 175 14.83 22.15 -9.17
N ASP A 176 14.61 21.64 -7.95
CA ASP A 176 14.67 20.22 -7.68
C ASP A 176 13.48 19.49 -8.31
N ASN A 177 13.80 18.39 -9.01
CA ASN A 177 12.82 17.53 -9.66
C ASN A 177 12.27 16.51 -8.66
N PHE A 178 10.94 16.46 -8.52
CA PHE A 178 10.23 15.55 -7.62
C PHE A 178 10.63 14.09 -7.79
N PHE A 179 10.76 13.61 -9.03
CA PHE A 179 11.07 12.21 -9.33
C PHE A 179 12.56 11.88 -9.15
N GLU A 180 13.45 12.85 -9.40
CA GLU A 180 14.89 12.69 -9.12
C GLU A 180 15.17 12.63 -7.62
N LEU A 181 14.32 13.24 -6.80
CA LEU A 181 14.38 13.15 -5.33
C LEU A 181 13.72 11.88 -4.77
N GLY A 182 13.37 10.91 -5.61
CA GLY A 182 12.77 9.63 -5.20
C GLY A 182 11.24 9.66 -5.11
N GLY A 183 10.59 10.70 -5.64
CA GLY A 183 9.14 10.75 -5.80
C GLY A 183 8.62 9.68 -6.76
N HIS A 184 7.45 9.12 -6.47
CA HIS A 184 6.73 8.19 -7.34
C HIS A 184 5.23 8.52 -7.33
N SER A 185 4.41 7.84 -8.14
CA SER A 185 3.00 8.18 -8.36
C SER A 185 2.16 8.28 -7.08
N LEU A 186 2.41 7.45 -6.07
CA LEU A 186 1.70 7.53 -4.78
C LEU A 186 2.11 8.76 -3.95
N LEU A 187 3.40 9.11 -3.95
CA LEU A 187 3.89 10.33 -3.33
C LEU A 187 3.40 11.57 -4.09
N ALA A 188 3.25 11.49 -5.42
CA ALA A 188 2.68 12.55 -6.24
C ALA A 188 1.22 12.86 -5.84
N VAL A 189 0.41 11.83 -5.60
CA VAL A 189 -0.97 12.00 -5.08
C VAL A 189 -0.93 12.63 -3.69
N SER A 190 -0.07 12.12 -2.80
CA SER A 190 0.09 12.66 -1.44
C SER A 190 0.52 14.13 -1.44
N LEU A 191 1.40 14.50 -2.38
CA LEU A 191 1.85 15.88 -2.59
C LEU A 191 0.70 16.79 -3.01
N VAL A 192 -0.11 16.38 -3.99
CA VAL A 192 -1.25 17.18 -4.46
C VAL A 192 -2.29 17.38 -3.36
N GLU A 193 -2.60 16.36 -2.56
CA GLU A 193 -3.54 16.51 -1.44
C GLU A 193 -3.00 17.44 -0.35
N ARG A 194 -1.73 17.30 0.05
CA ARG A 194 -1.11 18.19 1.06
C ARG A 194 -0.93 19.63 0.57
N LEU A 195 -0.82 19.85 -0.74
CA LEU A 195 -0.83 21.18 -1.34
C LEU A 195 -2.24 21.78 -1.30
N ARG A 196 -3.27 20.97 -1.61
CA ARG A 196 -4.67 21.38 -1.55
C ARG A 196 -5.07 21.81 -0.14
N GLU A 197 -4.64 21.08 0.90
CA GLU A 197 -4.84 21.44 2.31
C GLU A 197 -4.23 22.81 2.67
N ARG A 198 -3.19 23.23 1.95
CA ARG A 198 -2.53 24.53 2.09
C ARG A 198 -3.01 25.58 1.10
N GLY A 199 -4.13 25.33 0.42
CA GLY A 199 -4.77 26.26 -0.51
C GLY A 199 -4.16 26.32 -1.92
N LEU A 200 -3.24 25.40 -2.26
CA LEU A 200 -2.65 25.32 -3.59
C LEU A 200 -3.24 24.14 -4.38
N SER A 201 -3.95 24.42 -5.46
CA SER A 201 -4.50 23.39 -6.34
C SER A 201 -3.56 23.14 -7.51
N VAL A 202 -2.82 22.03 -7.46
CA VAL A 202 -1.94 21.58 -8.55
C VAL A 202 -2.54 20.31 -9.17
N PRO A 203 -2.91 20.32 -10.47
CA PRO A 203 -3.30 19.09 -11.16
C PRO A 203 -2.15 18.07 -11.11
N VAL A 204 -2.44 16.81 -10.78
CA VAL A 204 -1.41 15.73 -10.76
C VAL A 204 -0.62 15.68 -12.07
N ARG A 205 -1.30 15.90 -13.21
CA ARG A 205 -0.67 15.97 -14.53
C ARG A 205 0.46 17.01 -14.60
N SER A 206 0.29 18.17 -13.96
CA SER A 206 1.30 19.24 -13.96
C SER A 206 2.59 18.78 -13.31
N LEU A 207 2.54 17.90 -12.30
CA LEU A 207 3.73 17.32 -11.69
C LEU A 207 4.51 16.42 -12.65
N PHE A 208 3.85 15.71 -13.56
CA PHE A 208 4.53 14.89 -14.57
C PHE A 208 5.08 15.71 -15.74
N VAL A 209 4.45 16.84 -16.08
CA VAL A 209 4.88 17.71 -17.19
C VAL A 209 6.00 18.66 -16.75
N THR A 210 5.89 19.21 -15.54
CA THR A 210 6.85 20.15 -14.96
C THR A 210 7.17 19.73 -13.53
N PRO A 211 8.09 18.77 -13.32
CA PRO A 211 8.29 18.12 -12.02
C PRO A 211 9.10 18.95 -11.00
N SER A 212 9.41 20.21 -11.29
CA SER A 212 10.08 21.12 -10.37
C SER A 212 9.13 22.13 -9.73
N VAL A 213 9.47 22.59 -8.53
CA VAL A 213 8.69 23.61 -7.81
C VAL A 213 8.49 24.88 -8.64
N ALA A 214 9.53 25.37 -9.32
CA ALA A 214 9.44 26.54 -10.20
C ALA A 214 8.50 26.30 -11.40
N GLY A 215 8.52 25.09 -11.95
CA GLY A 215 7.62 24.69 -13.04
C GLY A 215 6.16 24.67 -12.59
N LEU A 216 5.89 24.09 -11.42
CA LEU A 216 4.55 24.06 -10.82
C LEU A 216 4.03 25.45 -10.43
N ALA A 217 4.89 26.30 -9.86
CA ALA A 217 4.53 27.66 -9.49
C ALA A 217 4.05 28.49 -10.69
N THR A 218 4.65 28.28 -11.87
CA THR A 218 4.24 28.96 -13.11
C THR A 218 2.80 28.61 -13.53
N GLY A 219 2.36 27.38 -13.25
CA GLY A 219 0.99 26.93 -13.52
C GLY A 219 -0.04 27.45 -12.51
N LEU A 220 0.39 27.86 -11.31
CA LEU A 220 -0.48 28.41 -10.27
C LEU A 220 -0.90 29.86 -10.55
N ASP A 221 -0.07 30.64 -11.26
CA ASP A 221 -0.39 32.02 -11.67
C ASP A 221 -1.36 32.08 -12.87
N SER A 222 -1.52 30.97 -13.58
CA SER A 222 -2.39 30.86 -14.76
C SER A 222 -3.80 30.40 -14.35
N THR A 223 -4.48 31.11 -13.45
CA THR A 223 -5.85 30.79 -13.00
C THR A 223 -6.93 31.19 -14.01
N ASP A 224 -6.65 31.10 -15.31
CA ASP A 224 -7.64 31.18 -16.38
C ASP A 224 -7.34 30.10 -17.44
N GLY A 225 -7.87 28.89 -17.20
CA GLY A 225 -8.03 27.86 -18.24
C GLY A 225 -7.52 26.46 -17.89
N GLY A 226 -8.41 25.60 -17.38
CA GLY A 226 -8.36 24.17 -17.73
C GLY A 226 -8.42 23.12 -16.63
N ALA A 227 -8.41 23.47 -15.35
CA ALA A 227 -8.63 22.50 -14.27
C ALA A 227 -9.24 23.17 -13.03
N SER A 228 -10.50 23.56 -13.11
CA SER A 228 -11.31 23.84 -11.92
C SER A 228 -11.63 22.52 -11.21
N GLY A 229 -10.63 21.91 -10.58
CA GLY A 229 -10.85 20.97 -9.48
C GLY A 229 -11.30 21.75 -8.25
N GLY A 230 -12.46 22.40 -8.32
CA GLY A 230 -13.05 23.09 -7.18
C GLY A 230 -13.20 22.10 -6.02
N SER A 231 -12.98 22.58 -4.79
CA SER A 231 -13.31 21.80 -3.60
C SER A 231 -14.78 21.40 -3.67
N VAL A 232 -15.04 20.12 -3.94
CA VAL A 232 -16.40 19.57 -3.94
C VAL A 232 -16.90 19.62 -2.51
N THR A 233 -17.90 20.46 -2.26
CA THR A 233 -18.61 20.45 -0.98
C THR A 233 -19.47 19.20 -0.94
N VAL A 234 -19.10 18.24 -0.08
CA VAL A 234 -19.86 17.00 0.09
C VAL A 234 -21.14 17.31 0.88
N PRO A 235 -22.34 17.08 0.31
CA PRO A 235 -23.58 17.24 1.05
C PRO A 235 -23.62 16.30 2.26
N GLU A 236 -24.14 16.78 3.40
CA GLU A 236 -24.23 15.99 4.63
C GLU A 236 -25.19 14.79 4.46
N ASN A 237 -24.96 13.72 5.22
CA ASN A 237 -25.91 12.61 5.31
C ASN A 237 -27.12 13.04 6.16
N GLY A 238 -28.34 12.92 5.62
CA GLY A 238 -29.55 13.22 6.38
C GLY A 238 -30.06 12.05 7.24
N ILE A 239 -29.52 10.84 7.08
CA ILE A 239 -29.90 9.67 7.87
C ILE A 239 -29.17 9.71 9.22
N VAL A 240 -29.88 10.12 10.26
CA VAL A 240 -29.39 10.11 11.65
C VAL A 240 -29.91 8.91 12.43
N GLU A 241 -29.27 8.60 13.56
CA GLU A 241 -29.71 7.53 14.45
C GLU A 241 -31.10 7.82 15.04
N GLY A 242 -31.95 6.80 15.13
CA GLY A 242 -33.31 6.90 15.68
C GLY A 242 -34.39 7.39 14.70
N VAL A 243 -34.06 7.61 13.42
CA VAL A 243 -35.06 7.91 12.38
C VAL A 243 -35.97 6.70 12.14
N GLU A 244 -37.28 6.94 12.03
CA GLU A 244 -38.27 5.89 11.74
C GLU A 244 -38.58 5.75 10.24
N VAL A 245 -38.37 6.83 9.46
CA VAL A 245 -38.66 6.88 8.01
C VAL A 245 -37.58 7.66 7.28
N ILE A 246 -36.99 7.06 6.24
CA ILE A 246 -36.03 7.74 5.35
C ILE A 246 -36.82 8.45 4.26
N THR A 247 -36.54 9.75 4.05
CA THR A 247 -37.15 10.55 2.98
C THR A 247 -36.13 10.89 1.89
N PRO A 248 -36.57 11.26 0.67
CA PRO A 248 -35.65 11.64 -0.41
C PRO A 248 -34.67 12.76 -0.05
N GLU A 249 -35.10 13.73 0.76
CA GLU A 249 -34.27 14.87 1.18
C GLU A 249 -33.11 14.46 2.08
N MET A 250 -33.21 13.29 2.74
CA MET A 250 -32.12 12.74 3.56
C MET A 250 -30.99 12.13 2.72
N LEU A 251 -31.22 11.93 1.41
CA LEU A 251 -30.31 11.25 0.49
C LEU A 251 -29.79 12.24 -0.58
N PRO A 252 -29.06 13.31 -0.23
CA PRO A 252 -28.73 14.38 -1.18
C PRO A 252 -27.82 13.95 -2.35
N LEU A 253 -27.17 12.78 -2.24
CA LEU A 253 -26.37 12.20 -3.32
C LEU A 253 -27.17 11.24 -4.21
N ALA A 254 -28.35 10.78 -3.78
CA ALA A 254 -29.16 9.81 -4.51
C ALA A 254 -30.53 10.38 -4.87
N GLY A 255 -30.93 10.24 -6.14
CA GLY A 255 -32.19 10.80 -6.62
C GLY A 255 -33.44 9.98 -6.27
N LEU A 256 -33.45 9.15 -5.22
CA LEU A 256 -34.49 8.13 -5.01
C LEU A 256 -35.87 8.70 -4.64
N SER A 257 -36.92 8.10 -5.19
CA SER A 257 -38.32 8.37 -4.79
C SER A 257 -38.68 7.62 -3.49
N PRO A 258 -39.77 8.01 -2.79
CA PRO A 258 -40.24 7.29 -1.60
C PRO A 258 -40.51 5.79 -1.84
N GLU A 259 -40.97 5.42 -3.04
CA GLU A 259 -41.24 4.03 -3.41
C GLU A 259 -39.93 3.24 -3.56
N GLU A 260 -38.91 3.84 -4.19
CA GLU A 260 -37.57 3.25 -4.33
C GLU A 260 -36.87 3.10 -2.97
N ILE A 261 -37.00 4.10 -2.09
CA ILE A 261 -36.50 4.02 -0.71
C ILE A 261 -37.18 2.87 0.04
N GLY A 262 -38.50 2.71 -0.13
CA GLY A 262 -39.24 1.58 0.45
C GLY A 262 -38.71 0.21 0.01
N ARG A 263 -38.29 0.07 -1.27
CA ARG A 263 -37.64 -1.15 -1.77
C ARG A 263 -36.29 -1.41 -1.11
N VAL A 264 -35.46 -0.38 -0.98
CA VAL A 264 -34.16 -0.47 -0.28
C VAL A 264 -34.38 -0.91 1.16
N VAL A 265 -35.25 -0.22 1.90
CA VAL A 265 -35.56 -0.53 3.30
C VAL A 265 -36.06 -1.95 3.50
N ALA A 266 -36.91 -2.46 2.58
CA ALA A 266 -37.45 -3.80 2.67
C ALA A 266 -36.40 -4.91 2.51
N ARG A 267 -35.25 -4.61 1.88
CA ARG A 267 -34.18 -5.58 1.62
C ARG A 267 -33.11 -5.60 2.72
N VAL A 268 -33.00 -4.55 3.53
CA VAL A 268 -32.00 -4.45 4.60
C VAL A 268 -32.48 -5.16 5.87
N PRO A 269 -31.73 -6.14 6.42
CA PRO A 269 -32.02 -6.72 7.73
C PRO A 269 -32.06 -5.63 8.81
N GLY A 270 -33.16 -5.58 9.58
CA GLY A 270 -33.40 -4.52 10.57
C GLY A 270 -34.06 -3.25 10.01
N GLY A 271 -34.30 -3.18 8.69
CA GLY A 271 -34.99 -2.07 8.04
C GLY A 271 -34.30 -0.72 8.27
N VAL A 272 -35.09 0.34 8.45
CA VAL A 272 -34.61 1.72 8.64
C VAL A 272 -33.59 1.83 9.78
N ALA A 273 -33.82 1.12 10.89
CA ALA A 273 -32.96 1.20 12.06
C ALA A 273 -31.51 0.76 11.78
N ASN A 274 -31.31 -0.13 10.80
CA ASN A 274 -29.98 -0.61 10.42
C ASN A 274 -29.40 0.12 9.20
N ILE A 275 -30.08 1.10 8.60
CA ILE A 275 -29.51 1.85 7.49
C ILE A 275 -28.75 3.06 8.05
N ALA A 276 -27.46 3.14 7.70
CA ALA A 276 -26.59 4.25 8.04
C ALA A 276 -26.56 5.33 6.95
N ASP A 277 -26.60 4.92 5.69
CA ASP A 277 -26.49 5.82 4.54
C ASP A 277 -26.95 5.13 3.25
N VAL A 278 -27.35 5.93 2.25
CA VAL A 278 -27.67 5.47 0.90
C VAL A 278 -27.18 6.51 -0.11
N TYR A 279 -26.32 6.09 -1.04
CA TYR A 279 -25.75 6.96 -2.08
C TYR A 279 -25.42 6.14 -3.34
N PRO A 280 -25.29 6.75 -4.53
CA PRO A 280 -25.02 6.03 -5.77
C PRO A 280 -23.62 5.39 -5.79
N LEU A 281 -23.36 4.56 -6.79
CA LEU A 281 -22.03 4.00 -7.02
C LEU A 281 -21.06 5.06 -7.57
N ALA A 282 -19.77 4.89 -7.28
CA ALA A 282 -18.72 5.57 -8.03
C ALA A 282 -18.61 4.96 -9.45
N PRO A 283 -18.13 5.70 -10.47
CA PRO A 283 -18.04 5.19 -11.84
C PRO A 283 -17.30 3.86 -11.99
N LEU A 284 -16.22 3.64 -11.22
CA LEU A 284 -15.50 2.36 -11.20
C LEU A 284 -16.39 1.21 -10.69
N GLN A 285 -17.16 1.46 -9.61
CA GLN A 285 -18.05 0.45 -9.04
C GLN A 285 -19.17 0.09 -10.02
N GLU A 286 -19.67 1.03 -10.83
CA GLU A 286 -20.67 0.74 -11.87
C GLU A 286 -20.13 -0.24 -12.93
N GLY A 287 -18.86 -0.09 -13.32
CA GLY A 287 -18.19 -1.04 -14.23
C GLY A 287 -18.01 -2.43 -13.62
N ILE A 288 -17.65 -2.50 -12.33
CA ILE A 288 -17.55 -3.77 -11.60
C ILE A 288 -18.93 -4.44 -11.48
N LEU A 289 -19.97 -3.67 -11.15
CA LEU A 289 -21.35 -4.17 -11.09
C LEU A 289 -21.79 -4.73 -12.44
N PHE A 290 -21.45 -4.06 -13.55
CA PHE A 290 -21.74 -4.59 -14.88
C PHE A 290 -21.11 -5.97 -15.11
N HIS A 291 -19.84 -6.17 -14.74
CA HIS A 291 -19.18 -7.48 -14.85
C HIS A 291 -19.80 -8.52 -13.92
N HIS A 292 -20.15 -8.15 -12.69
CA HIS A 292 -20.89 -9.00 -11.77
C HIS A 292 -22.23 -9.45 -12.38
N LEU A 293 -23.00 -8.55 -13.00
CA LEU A 293 -24.26 -8.92 -13.66
C LEU A 293 -24.07 -9.87 -14.85
N MET A 294 -22.95 -9.73 -15.57
CA MET A 294 -22.58 -10.66 -16.65
C MET A 294 -22.16 -12.04 -16.11
N SER A 295 -21.65 -12.10 -14.88
CA SER A 295 -21.23 -13.35 -14.23
C SER A 295 -22.37 -14.34 -14.00
N ALA A 296 -23.62 -13.86 -13.93
CA ALA A 296 -24.80 -14.72 -13.80
C ALA A 296 -24.92 -15.76 -14.94
N SER A 297 -24.29 -15.48 -16.09
CA SER A 297 -24.25 -16.39 -17.23
C SER A 297 -23.06 -17.36 -17.23
N SER A 298 -21.92 -16.97 -16.64
CA SER A 298 -20.71 -17.81 -16.53
C SER A 298 -20.71 -18.66 -15.26
N GLY A 299 -21.42 -18.25 -14.22
CA GLY A 299 -21.36 -18.86 -12.89
C GLY A 299 -20.13 -18.44 -12.08
N GLU A 300 -19.35 -17.47 -12.57
CA GLU A 300 -18.09 -17.05 -11.95
C GLU A 300 -17.92 -15.53 -12.00
N ASP A 301 -17.71 -14.93 -10.81
CA ASP A 301 -17.46 -13.51 -10.67
C ASP A 301 -15.97 -13.26 -10.43
N ALA A 302 -15.33 -12.62 -11.41
CA ALA A 302 -13.91 -12.29 -11.39
C ALA A 302 -13.52 -11.28 -10.28
N TYR A 303 -14.50 -10.66 -9.62
CA TYR A 303 -14.28 -9.64 -8.58
C TYR A 303 -14.48 -10.17 -7.16
N VAL A 304 -14.72 -11.47 -6.97
CA VAL A 304 -14.61 -12.11 -5.66
C VAL A 304 -13.18 -12.58 -5.46
N LEU A 305 -12.48 -11.93 -4.53
CA LEU A 305 -11.06 -12.17 -4.28
C LEU A 305 -10.88 -13.10 -3.06
N PRO A 306 -10.39 -14.34 -3.25
CA PRO A 306 -10.08 -15.23 -2.15
C PRO A 306 -8.67 -14.98 -1.59
N MET A 307 -8.55 -15.02 -0.26
CA MET A 307 -7.28 -14.95 0.45
C MET A 307 -7.22 -16.07 1.51
N ALA A 308 -6.27 -16.99 1.35
CA ALA A 308 -6.06 -18.07 2.30
C ALA A 308 -5.05 -17.65 3.38
N LEU A 309 -5.46 -17.77 4.65
CA LEU A 309 -4.65 -17.45 5.83
C LEU A 309 -4.47 -18.70 6.69
N GLY A 310 -3.23 -19.03 7.03
CA GLY A 310 -2.88 -20.16 7.88
C GLY A 310 -2.70 -19.75 9.35
N PHE A 311 -3.29 -20.52 10.26
CA PHE A 311 -3.22 -20.31 11.71
C PHE A 311 -2.66 -21.56 12.39
N ASP A 312 -1.87 -21.37 13.46
CA ASP A 312 -1.29 -22.48 14.22
C ASP A 312 -2.26 -23.10 15.25
N SER A 313 -3.38 -22.42 15.52
CA SER A 313 -4.43 -22.84 16.45
C SER A 313 -5.79 -22.24 16.08
N ARG A 314 -6.86 -22.95 16.45
CA ARG A 314 -8.23 -22.45 16.28
C ARG A 314 -8.49 -21.15 17.06
N SER A 315 -7.95 -21.04 18.27
CA SER A 315 -8.12 -19.86 19.11
C SER A 315 -7.59 -18.57 18.44
N ARG A 316 -6.47 -18.64 17.73
CA ARG A 316 -5.93 -17.47 17.01
C ARG A 316 -6.75 -17.12 15.77
N LEU A 317 -7.31 -18.12 15.11
CA LEU A 317 -8.25 -17.89 14.02
C LEU A 317 -9.49 -17.14 14.53
N ASP A 318 -10.09 -17.63 15.62
CA ASP A 318 -11.30 -17.00 16.19
C ASP A 318 -11.01 -15.57 16.68
N GLU A 319 -9.84 -15.34 17.30
CA GLU A 319 -9.37 -14.00 17.68
C GLU A 319 -9.20 -13.07 16.46
N PHE A 320 -8.59 -13.57 15.39
CA PHE A 320 -8.44 -12.83 14.14
C PHE A 320 -9.81 -12.45 13.55
N VAL A 321 -10.75 -13.39 13.46
CA VAL A 321 -12.10 -13.12 12.94
C VAL A 321 -12.84 -12.09 13.80
N ALA A 322 -12.72 -12.17 15.13
CA ALA A 322 -13.30 -11.19 16.04
C ALA A 322 -12.69 -9.78 15.85
N VAL A 323 -11.38 -9.70 15.58
CA VAL A 323 -10.72 -8.43 15.27
C VAL A 323 -11.11 -7.91 13.89
N LEU A 324 -11.21 -8.78 12.89
CA LEU A 324 -11.67 -8.42 11.55
C LEU A 324 -13.09 -7.82 11.60
N GLN A 325 -13.98 -8.38 12.43
CA GLN A 325 -15.30 -7.81 12.68
C GLN A 325 -15.23 -6.37 13.22
N LYS A 326 -14.31 -6.06 14.15
CA LYS A 326 -14.13 -4.69 14.65
C LYS A 326 -13.70 -3.72 13.55
N VAL A 327 -12.88 -4.18 12.60
CA VAL A 327 -12.49 -3.37 11.44
C VAL A 327 -13.68 -3.16 10.50
N VAL A 328 -14.51 -4.19 10.26
CA VAL A 328 -15.77 -4.05 9.52
C VAL A 328 -16.69 -3.04 10.20
N ASP A 329 -16.85 -3.08 11.53
CA ASP A 329 -17.68 -2.13 12.26
C ASP A 329 -17.19 -0.69 12.10
N ARG A 330 -15.86 -0.50 12.04
CA ARG A 330 -15.22 0.80 11.90
C ARG A 330 -15.45 1.45 10.53
N HIS A 331 -15.34 0.71 9.43
CA HIS A 331 -15.39 1.28 8.08
C HIS A 331 -16.75 1.07 7.41
N ASP A 332 -17.37 2.17 6.94
CA ASP A 332 -18.71 2.13 6.32
C ASP A 332 -18.74 1.25 5.05
N ILE A 333 -17.71 1.34 4.22
CA ILE A 333 -17.58 0.59 2.98
C ILE A 333 -17.58 -0.93 3.21
N LEU A 334 -17.03 -1.41 4.33
CA LEU A 334 -17.01 -2.83 4.66
C LEU A 334 -18.39 -3.36 5.11
N ARG A 335 -19.32 -2.48 5.48
CA ARG A 335 -20.72 -2.80 5.82
C ARG A 335 -21.70 -2.40 4.71
N THR A 336 -21.20 -2.21 3.49
CA THR A 336 -22.00 -1.73 2.37
C THR A 336 -22.47 -2.88 1.49
N ALA A 337 -23.75 -2.86 1.12
CA ALA A 337 -24.33 -3.69 0.06
C ALA A 337 -24.61 -2.83 -1.18
N VAL A 338 -24.80 -3.47 -2.34
CA VAL A 338 -25.16 -2.82 -3.60
C VAL A 338 -26.56 -3.27 -4.03
N MET A 339 -27.43 -2.31 -4.36
CA MET A 339 -28.80 -2.55 -4.81
C MET A 339 -29.08 -1.79 -6.10
N TRP A 340 -29.74 -2.44 -7.07
CA TRP A 340 -30.09 -1.84 -8.36
C TRP A 340 -31.49 -2.24 -8.85
N GLU A 341 -32.03 -3.35 -8.36
CA GLU A 341 -33.30 -3.89 -8.85
C GLU A 341 -34.48 -2.98 -8.52
N GLY A 342 -35.19 -2.52 -9.56
CA GLY A 342 -36.33 -1.62 -9.41
C GLY A 342 -35.95 -0.21 -8.94
N LEU A 343 -34.67 0.17 -9.05
CA LEU A 343 -34.17 1.52 -8.78
C LEU A 343 -33.79 2.19 -10.10
N ARG A 344 -33.91 3.53 -10.15
CA ARG A 344 -33.46 4.32 -11.31
C ARG A 344 -31.96 4.27 -11.57
N GLU A 345 -31.18 4.03 -10.52
CA GLU A 345 -29.72 3.93 -10.54
C GLU A 345 -29.27 2.96 -9.45
N PRO A 346 -28.12 2.28 -9.63
CA PRO A 346 -27.57 1.43 -8.59
C PRO A 346 -27.08 2.28 -7.42
N VAL A 347 -27.34 1.81 -6.20
CA VAL A 347 -26.97 2.49 -4.95
C VAL A 347 -26.19 1.58 -4.01
N GLN A 348 -25.28 2.19 -3.27
CA GLN A 348 -24.64 1.66 -2.08
C GLN A 348 -25.58 1.87 -0.89
N VAL A 349 -25.76 0.82 -0.09
CA VAL A 349 -26.57 0.84 1.13
C VAL A 349 -25.67 0.44 2.30
N VAL A 350 -25.35 1.42 3.13
CA VAL A 350 -24.47 1.23 4.29
C VAL A 350 -25.30 0.73 5.46
N SER A 351 -24.98 -0.44 6.00
CA SER A 351 -25.64 -0.97 7.20
C SER A 351 -24.94 -0.49 8.47
N ARG A 352 -25.66 -0.16 9.55
CA ARG A 352 -25.05 0.21 10.85
C ARG A 352 -24.31 -0.98 11.46
N HIS A 353 -24.91 -2.16 11.35
CA HIS A 353 -24.37 -3.42 11.81
C HIS A 353 -24.44 -4.45 10.68
N ALA A 354 -23.32 -5.10 10.42
CA ALA A 354 -23.21 -6.21 9.48
C ALA A 354 -22.18 -7.21 10.03
N GLU A 355 -22.63 -8.42 10.34
CA GLU A 355 -21.78 -9.48 10.91
C GLU A 355 -21.15 -10.29 9.78
N ILE A 356 -19.84 -10.55 9.88
CA ILE A 356 -19.12 -11.40 8.94
C ILE A 356 -19.66 -12.83 9.07
N PRO A 357 -20.22 -13.42 8.00
CA PRO A 357 -20.59 -14.83 8.02
C PRO A 357 -19.34 -15.71 8.09
N VAL A 358 -19.32 -16.60 9.08
CA VAL A 358 -18.25 -17.57 9.31
C VAL A 358 -18.81 -18.98 9.09
N HIS A 359 -18.24 -19.71 8.13
CA HIS A 359 -18.66 -21.05 7.75
C HIS A 359 -17.57 -22.08 8.05
N GLU A 360 -17.94 -23.23 8.58
CA GLU A 360 -17.04 -24.39 8.72
C GLU A 360 -17.17 -25.27 7.48
N ALA A 361 -16.08 -25.50 6.76
CA ALA A 361 -16.04 -26.43 5.64
C ALA A 361 -15.65 -27.84 6.12
N ALA A 362 -16.48 -28.82 5.78
CA ALA A 362 -16.14 -30.23 5.94
C ALA A 362 -15.41 -30.71 4.68
N LEU A 363 -14.08 -30.75 4.73
CA LEU A 363 -13.26 -31.26 3.64
C LEU A 363 -12.97 -32.74 3.84
N GLU A 364 -13.32 -33.56 2.84
CA GLU A 364 -13.04 -34.99 2.83
C GLU A 364 -11.74 -35.28 2.07
N HIS A 365 -11.11 -36.42 2.35
CA HIS A 365 -9.95 -36.94 1.62
C HIS A 365 -8.67 -36.07 1.64
N ILE A 366 -8.53 -35.15 2.60
CA ILE A 366 -7.28 -34.41 2.81
C ILE A 366 -6.31 -35.22 3.69
N ALA A 367 -5.05 -35.31 3.27
CA ALA A 367 -4.03 -36.03 4.02
C ALA A 367 -3.66 -35.32 5.33
N GLU A 368 -3.11 -36.07 6.29
CA GLU A 368 -2.64 -35.52 7.57
C GLU A 368 -1.56 -34.45 7.35
N GLY A 369 -1.74 -33.26 7.94
CA GLY A 369 -0.82 -32.13 7.81
C GLY A 369 -0.80 -31.43 6.45
N ASP A 370 -1.67 -31.81 5.50
CA ASP A 370 -1.70 -31.24 4.15
C ASP A 370 -2.42 -29.88 4.10
N VAL A 371 -1.66 -28.81 4.35
CA VAL A 371 -2.18 -27.44 4.31
C VAL A 371 -2.63 -27.04 2.90
N GLN A 372 -1.90 -27.45 1.86
CA GLN A 372 -2.23 -27.06 0.48
C GLN A 372 -3.52 -27.73 0.03
N GLY A 373 -3.70 -29.03 0.34
CA GLY A 373 -4.95 -29.73 0.08
C GLY A 373 -6.15 -29.09 0.77
N VAL A 374 -5.98 -28.56 2.00
CA VAL A 374 -7.04 -27.76 2.67
C VAL A 374 -7.34 -26.48 1.90
N VAL A 375 -6.32 -25.73 1.46
CA VAL A 375 -6.50 -24.49 0.69
C VAL A 375 -7.25 -24.76 -0.62
N ASP A 376 -6.81 -25.75 -1.39
CA ASP A 376 -7.41 -26.12 -2.66
C ASP A 376 -8.87 -26.59 -2.46
N GLY A 377 -9.11 -27.37 -1.40
CA GLY A 377 -10.46 -27.81 -1.02
C GLY A 377 -11.39 -26.66 -0.63
N LEU A 378 -10.89 -25.66 0.13
CA LEU A 378 -11.66 -24.46 0.46
C LEU A 378 -12.01 -23.63 -0.78
N LEU A 379 -11.03 -23.42 -1.68
CA LEU A 379 -11.24 -22.69 -2.94
C LEU A 379 -12.31 -23.37 -3.81
N ALA A 380 -12.22 -24.70 -3.95
CA ALA A 380 -13.21 -25.47 -4.71
C ALA A 380 -14.61 -25.45 -4.06
N ALA A 381 -14.70 -25.46 -2.73
CA ALA A 381 -15.97 -25.50 -2.01
C ALA A 381 -16.71 -24.16 -2.02
N CYS A 382 -15.99 -23.03 -1.95
CA CYS A 382 -16.61 -21.70 -1.84
C CYS A 382 -16.99 -21.08 -3.19
N GLY A 383 -16.36 -21.52 -4.29
CA GLY A 383 -16.54 -20.92 -5.61
C GLY A 383 -16.18 -19.43 -5.64
N THR A 384 -16.67 -18.72 -6.67
CA THR A 384 -16.35 -17.31 -6.91
C THR A 384 -17.58 -16.40 -6.95
N LEU A 385 -18.76 -16.86 -6.51
CA LEU A 385 -19.97 -16.04 -6.47
C LEU A 385 -20.22 -15.48 -5.07
N MET A 386 -20.71 -14.25 -5.02
CA MET A 386 -21.13 -13.57 -3.78
C MET A 386 -22.41 -12.77 -4.03
N ASP A 387 -23.39 -12.87 -3.13
CA ASP A 387 -24.59 -12.04 -3.19
C ASP A 387 -24.24 -10.62 -2.71
N ILE A 388 -24.00 -9.72 -3.66
CA ILE A 388 -23.62 -8.33 -3.36
C ILE A 388 -24.77 -7.48 -2.80
N THR A 389 -25.98 -8.03 -2.72
CA THR A 389 -27.16 -7.34 -2.16
C THR A 389 -27.24 -7.46 -0.64
N VAL A 390 -26.32 -8.20 0.00
CA VAL A 390 -26.29 -8.44 1.44
C VAL A 390 -24.92 -8.07 2.01
N ALA A 391 -24.88 -7.11 2.93
CA ALA A 391 -23.67 -6.73 3.64
C ALA A 391 -23.38 -7.68 4.82
N PRO A 392 -22.10 -7.88 5.20
CA PRO A 392 -20.89 -7.33 4.57
C PRO A 392 -20.46 -8.15 3.34
N LEU A 393 -19.80 -7.53 2.36
CA LEU A 393 -19.23 -8.24 1.21
C LEU A 393 -17.88 -8.91 1.54
N VAL A 394 -17.83 -9.54 2.71
CA VAL A 394 -16.68 -10.23 3.31
C VAL A 394 -17.20 -11.52 3.92
N HIS A 395 -16.78 -12.67 3.41
CA HIS A 395 -17.13 -13.99 3.95
C HIS A 395 -15.88 -14.70 4.45
N VAL A 396 -16.03 -15.51 5.49
CA VAL A 396 -14.93 -16.33 6.03
C VAL A 396 -15.36 -17.79 6.06
N THR A 397 -14.63 -18.65 5.36
CA THR A 397 -14.82 -20.11 5.45
C THR A 397 -13.57 -20.73 6.03
N VAL A 398 -13.72 -21.60 7.03
CA VAL A 398 -12.59 -22.15 7.78
C VAL A 398 -12.59 -23.67 7.74
N ALA A 399 -11.40 -24.26 7.77
CA ALA A 399 -11.24 -25.70 7.87
C ALA A 399 -10.00 -26.05 8.74
N PRO A 400 -10.09 -27.10 9.57
CA PRO A 400 -8.94 -27.62 10.29
C PRO A 400 -8.00 -28.37 9.35
N VAL A 401 -6.69 -28.36 9.65
CA VAL A 401 -5.71 -29.21 8.97
C VAL A 401 -5.66 -30.57 9.68
N PRO A 402 -6.03 -31.68 9.02
CA PRO A 402 -6.17 -32.99 9.67
C PRO A 402 -4.93 -33.42 10.46
N GLY A 403 -5.15 -33.95 11.66
CA GLY A 403 -4.10 -34.44 12.58
C GLY A 403 -3.20 -33.36 13.21
N THR A 404 -3.52 -32.07 13.04
CA THR A 404 -2.74 -30.97 13.62
C THR A 404 -3.63 -30.01 14.41
N THR A 405 -3.02 -29.05 15.11
CA THR A 405 -3.74 -27.91 15.72
C THR A 405 -4.01 -26.78 14.72
N ARG A 406 -3.46 -26.87 13.50
CA ARG A 406 -3.51 -25.79 12.51
C ARG A 406 -4.88 -25.69 11.87
N CYS A 407 -5.23 -24.48 11.45
CA CYS A 407 -6.45 -24.20 10.71
C CYS A 407 -6.14 -23.27 9.54
N VAL A 408 -6.97 -23.31 8.52
CA VAL A 408 -6.93 -22.37 7.39
C VAL A 408 -8.25 -21.60 7.36
N ALA A 409 -8.18 -20.30 7.17
CA ALA A 409 -9.33 -19.46 6.84
C ALA A 409 -9.20 -18.99 5.40
N LEU A 410 -10.24 -19.18 4.60
CA LEU A 410 -10.44 -18.54 3.32
C LEU A 410 -11.30 -17.29 3.53
N VAL A 411 -10.71 -16.12 3.38
CA VAL A 411 -11.41 -14.83 3.42
C VAL A 411 -11.74 -14.44 1.99
N GLN A 412 -13.02 -14.34 1.66
CA GLN A 412 -13.49 -13.87 0.36
C GLN A 412 -14.00 -12.44 0.51
N VAL A 413 -13.52 -11.52 -0.33
CA VAL A 413 -13.94 -10.12 -0.35
C VAL A 413 -14.34 -9.73 -1.76
N HIS A 414 -15.46 -9.01 -1.92
CA HIS A 414 -15.80 -8.45 -3.22
C HIS A 414 -15.02 -7.15 -3.48
N HIS A 415 -14.45 -7.03 -4.68
CA HIS A 415 -13.66 -5.86 -5.12
C HIS A 415 -14.48 -4.55 -5.20
N LEU A 416 -15.80 -4.59 -4.94
CA LEU A 416 -16.66 -3.41 -4.88
C LEU A 416 -16.38 -2.53 -3.65
N ILE A 417 -15.86 -3.15 -2.59
CA ILE A 417 -15.64 -2.51 -1.28
C ILE A 417 -14.17 -2.45 -0.86
N GLN A 418 -13.26 -2.93 -1.70
CA GLN A 418 -11.84 -3.10 -1.36
C GLN A 418 -10.97 -2.99 -2.62
N ASP A 419 -9.79 -2.41 -2.47
CA ASP A 419 -8.68 -2.45 -3.44
C ASP A 419 -7.37 -2.82 -2.73
N HIS A 420 -6.25 -2.89 -3.45
CA HIS A 420 -4.97 -3.28 -2.86
C HIS A 420 -4.51 -2.35 -1.72
N THR A 421 -4.78 -1.03 -1.81
CA THR A 421 -4.40 -0.07 -0.76
C THR A 421 -5.28 -0.25 0.48
N ALA A 422 -6.57 -0.52 0.29
CA ALA A 422 -7.50 -0.80 1.38
C ALA A 422 -7.12 -2.08 2.15
N VAL A 423 -6.55 -3.09 1.49
CA VAL A 423 -6.04 -4.31 2.14
C VAL A 423 -4.90 -3.99 3.10
N ASP A 424 -3.95 -3.15 2.69
CA ASP A 424 -2.83 -2.75 3.55
C ASP A 424 -3.32 -2.01 4.81
N VAL A 425 -4.30 -1.11 4.65
CA VAL A 425 -4.93 -0.40 5.77
C VAL A 425 -5.66 -1.38 6.69
N LEU A 426 -6.44 -2.30 6.14
CA LEU A 426 -7.18 -3.31 6.90
C LEU A 426 -6.22 -4.16 7.74
N PHE A 427 -5.13 -4.67 7.16
CA PHE A 427 -4.15 -5.45 7.92
C PHE A 427 -3.42 -4.63 8.98
N ALA A 428 -3.09 -3.37 8.69
CA ALA A 428 -2.49 -2.47 9.67
C ALA A 428 -3.41 -2.23 10.88
N GLU A 429 -4.72 -2.06 10.64
CA GLU A 429 -5.70 -1.91 11.72
C GLU A 429 -5.93 -3.21 12.49
N VAL A 430 -6.05 -4.37 11.80
CA VAL A 430 -6.12 -5.68 12.47
C VAL A 430 -4.92 -5.87 13.41
N GLN A 431 -3.72 -5.53 12.95
CA GLN A 431 -2.53 -5.58 13.79
C GLN A 431 -2.62 -4.62 14.98
N ALA A 432 -3.09 -3.39 14.78
CA ALA A 432 -3.26 -2.42 15.87
C ALA A 432 -4.27 -2.93 16.93
N PHE A 433 -5.37 -3.56 16.52
CA PHE A 433 -6.34 -4.16 17.44
C PHE A 433 -5.75 -5.33 18.22
N LEU A 434 -5.03 -6.24 17.56
CA LEU A 434 -4.37 -7.38 18.21
C LEU A 434 -3.30 -6.93 19.21
N GLU A 435 -2.65 -5.79 18.96
CA GLU A 435 -1.65 -5.19 19.85
C GLU A 435 -2.25 -4.26 20.92
N GLY A 436 -3.57 -4.06 20.94
CA GLY A 436 -4.26 -3.16 21.88
C GLY A 436 -3.98 -1.66 21.63
N ARG A 437 -3.57 -1.29 20.41
CA ARG A 437 -3.25 0.08 19.97
C ARG A 437 -4.39 0.75 19.21
N GLU A 438 -5.62 0.29 19.39
CA GLU A 438 -6.82 0.82 18.71
C GLU A 438 -7.04 2.34 18.94
N GLY A 439 -6.60 2.88 20.07
CA GLY A 439 -6.67 4.31 20.37
C GLY A 439 -5.75 5.20 19.52
N GLU A 440 -4.79 4.62 18.78
CA GLU A 440 -3.90 5.33 17.86
C GLU A 440 -4.52 5.50 16.46
N LEU A 441 -5.61 4.78 16.17
CA LEU A 441 -6.22 4.77 14.84
C LEU A 441 -7.05 6.04 14.61
N ALA A 442 -6.67 6.80 13.57
CA ALA A 442 -7.42 7.98 13.12
C ALA A 442 -8.82 7.62 12.65
N ALA A 443 -9.82 8.45 12.98
CA ALA A 443 -11.21 8.19 12.62
C ALA A 443 -11.37 7.89 11.12
N PRO A 444 -12.11 6.83 10.75
CA PRO A 444 -12.29 6.44 9.36
C PRO A 444 -13.05 7.53 8.60
N LEU A 445 -12.60 7.83 7.38
CA LEU A 445 -13.30 8.76 6.50
C LEU A 445 -14.45 8.04 5.80
N PRO A 446 -15.66 8.61 5.78
CA PRO A 446 -16.80 8.01 5.07
C PRO A 446 -16.54 7.88 3.56
N PHE A 447 -16.82 6.71 2.98
CA PHE A 447 -16.60 6.46 1.55
C PHE A 447 -17.48 7.35 0.65
N ARG A 448 -18.64 7.80 1.15
CA ARG A 448 -19.51 8.78 0.46
C ARG A 448 -18.76 10.04 0.01
N ASN A 449 -17.71 10.44 0.73
CA ASN A 449 -16.94 11.65 0.41
C ASN A 449 -16.21 11.47 -0.93
N PHE A 450 -15.62 10.29 -1.14
CA PHE A 450 -15.01 9.92 -2.42
C PHE A 450 -16.05 9.86 -3.54
N VAL A 451 -17.22 9.25 -3.29
CA VAL A 451 -18.31 9.17 -4.29
C VAL A 451 -18.78 10.57 -4.70
N ALA A 452 -18.97 11.46 -3.74
CA ALA A 452 -19.36 12.84 -4.00
C ALA A 452 -18.29 13.57 -4.85
N GLN A 453 -17.01 13.42 -4.52
CA GLN A 453 -15.92 13.98 -5.32
C GLN A 453 -15.90 13.43 -6.75
N ALA A 454 -16.06 12.12 -6.90
CA ALA A 454 -16.04 11.45 -8.20
C ALA A 454 -17.23 11.86 -9.08
N ARG A 455 -18.41 12.11 -8.50
CA ARG A 455 -19.64 12.44 -9.26
C ARG A 455 -19.87 13.93 -9.44
N LEU A 456 -19.45 14.76 -8.49
CA LEU A 456 -19.69 16.21 -8.50
C LEU A 456 -18.46 17.03 -8.92
N GLY A 457 -17.29 16.41 -9.02
CA GLY A 457 -16.02 17.09 -9.31
C GLY A 457 -15.90 17.57 -10.75
N ILE A 458 -15.89 16.64 -11.71
CA ILE A 458 -15.78 16.93 -13.14
C ILE A 458 -17.08 16.49 -13.84
N PRO A 459 -17.74 17.37 -14.62
CA PRO A 459 -18.92 16.98 -15.38
C PRO A 459 -18.63 15.83 -16.36
N VAL A 460 -19.57 14.89 -16.50
CA VAL A 460 -19.46 13.74 -17.42
C VAL A 460 -19.13 14.18 -18.85
N ALA A 461 -19.71 15.28 -19.33
CA ALA A 461 -19.45 15.81 -20.66
C ALA A 461 -17.97 16.18 -20.91
N GLU A 462 -17.24 16.61 -19.86
CA GLU A 462 -15.81 16.89 -19.97
C GLU A 462 -14.99 15.59 -20.09
N HIS A 463 -15.36 14.56 -19.34
CA HIS A 463 -14.76 13.22 -19.49
C HIS A 463 -15.01 12.66 -20.90
N GLU A 464 -16.24 12.75 -21.40
CA GLU A 464 -16.61 12.31 -22.74
C GLU A 464 -15.83 13.07 -23.82
N ALA A 465 -15.75 14.40 -23.72
CA ALA A 465 -14.98 15.22 -24.66
C ALA A 465 -13.48 14.86 -24.65
N PHE A 466 -12.90 14.64 -23.47
CA PHE A 466 -11.51 14.23 -23.33
C PHE A 466 -11.24 12.88 -24.00
N PHE A 467 -12.00 11.83 -23.65
CA PHE A 467 -11.78 10.49 -24.20
C PHE A 467 -12.15 10.39 -25.68
N THR A 468 -13.15 11.15 -26.15
CA THR A 468 -13.48 11.24 -27.58
C THR A 468 -12.32 11.86 -28.36
N THR A 469 -11.67 12.89 -27.81
CA THR A 469 -10.50 13.50 -28.44
C THR A 469 -9.30 12.55 -28.44
N LEU A 470 -9.11 11.79 -27.35
CA LEU A 470 -7.97 10.89 -27.17
C LEU A 470 -8.07 9.60 -27.99
N LEU A 471 -9.29 9.06 -28.15
CA LEU A 471 -9.53 7.72 -28.68
C LEU A 471 -10.43 7.70 -29.92
N GLY A 472 -10.96 8.84 -30.36
CA GLY A 472 -11.95 8.90 -31.45
C GLY A 472 -11.43 8.48 -32.82
N ASP A 473 -10.12 8.42 -33.02
CA ASP A 473 -9.46 7.91 -34.21
C ASP A 473 -9.01 6.44 -34.10
N VAL A 474 -9.25 5.78 -32.96
CA VAL A 474 -8.96 4.36 -32.76
C VAL A 474 -10.06 3.52 -33.44
N THR A 475 -9.71 2.86 -34.55
CA THR A 475 -10.64 2.10 -35.39
C THR A 475 -10.56 0.59 -35.21
N GLU A 476 -9.52 0.08 -34.55
CA GLU A 476 -9.30 -1.35 -34.35
C GLU A 476 -8.74 -1.66 -32.95
N PRO A 477 -9.15 -2.79 -32.31
CA PRO A 477 -8.57 -3.21 -31.06
C PRO A 477 -7.14 -3.71 -31.25
N THR A 478 -6.26 -3.43 -30.30
CA THR A 478 -4.98 -4.15 -30.22
C THR A 478 -5.26 -5.58 -29.75
N ALA A 479 -4.77 -6.59 -30.48
CA ALA A 479 -4.87 -7.99 -30.10
C ALA A 479 -3.51 -8.49 -29.60
N PRO A 480 -3.22 -8.45 -28.29
CA PRO A 480 -1.98 -9.01 -27.74
C PRO A 480 -1.87 -10.47 -28.16
N PHE A 481 -0.78 -10.82 -28.83
CA PHE A 481 -0.54 -12.18 -29.35
C PHE A 481 -1.65 -12.71 -30.28
N ALA A 482 -2.37 -11.82 -30.98
CA ALA A 482 -3.52 -12.16 -31.83
C ALA A 482 -4.68 -12.87 -31.11
N ILE A 483 -4.73 -12.79 -29.78
CA ILE A 483 -5.84 -13.30 -28.97
C ILE A 483 -6.92 -12.22 -28.95
N VAL A 484 -8.04 -12.51 -29.62
CA VAL A 484 -9.21 -11.62 -29.70
C VAL A 484 -10.41 -12.15 -28.92
N ASP A 485 -10.41 -13.45 -28.60
CA ASP A 485 -11.41 -14.07 -27.76
C ASP A 485 -10.80 -14.35 -26.39
N VAL A 486 -11.18 -13.52 -25.41
CA VAL A 486 -10.80 -13.64 -24.01
C VAL A 486 -11.98 -14.05 -23.14
N ARG A 487 -13.08 -14.51 -23.76
CA ARG A 487 -14.26 -14.98 -23.02
C ARG A 487 -13.96 -16.36 -22.46
N GLY A 488 -13.72 -16.42 -21.16
CA GLY A 488 -13.52 -17.65 -20.40
C GLY A 488 -13.70 -17.37 -18.92
N ASP A 489 -13.80 -18.43 -18.15
CA ASP A 489 -13.89 -18.44 -16.68
C ASP A 489 -12.53 -18.20 -16.00
N GLY A 490 -11.48 -17.97 -16.79
CA GLY A 490 -10.13 -17.78 -16.26
C GLY A 490 -9.48 -19.06 -15.73
N THR A 491 -10.17 -20.21 -15.72
CA THR A 491 -9.63 -21.50 -15.24
C THR A 491 -8.48 -22.01 -16.12
N ALA A 492 -8.43 -21.55 -17.38
CA ALA A 492 -7.34 -21.82 -18.32
C ALA A 492 -6.17 -20.83 -18.20
N VAL A 493 -6.24 -19.85 -17.28
CA VAL A 493 -5.16 -18.88 -17.05
C VAL A 493 -4.12 -19.50 -16.13
N ALA A 494 -2.89 -19.64 -16.63
CA ALA A 494 -1.73 -19.99 -15.84
C ALA A 494 -0.92 -18.74 -15.53
N GLU A 495 -0.57 -18.55 -14.26
CA GLU A 495 0.36 -17.50 -13.85
C GLU A 495 1.79 -18.04 -13.84
N SER A 496 2.73 -17.26 -14.37
CA SER A 496 4.16 -17.51 -14.22
C SER A 496 4.82 -16.27 -13.63
N ARG A 497 5.57 -16.45 -12.54
CA ARG A 497 6.30 -15.39 -11.87
C ARG A 497 7.78 -15.57 -12.11
N ALA A 498 8.42 -14.54 -12.66
CA ALA A 498 9.86 -14.48 -12.83
C ALA A 498 10.42 -13.35 -11.97
N ALA A 499 11.34 -13.68 -11.06
CA ALA A 499 12.07 -12.68 -10.32
C ALA A 499 13.05 -11.96 -11.26
N VAL A 500 13.02 -10.63 -11.26
CA VAL A 500 14.02 -9.82 -11.94
C VAL A 500 15.23 -9.68 -11.02
N SER A 501 16.44 -9.88 -11.55
CA SER A 501 17.66 -9.74 -10.75
C SER A 501 17.80 -8.31 -10.21
N GLU A 502 18.41 -8.15 -9.03
CA GLU A 502 18.65 -6.83 -8.43
C GLU A 502 19.43 -5.91 -9.37
N THR A 503 20.43 -6.46 -10.08
CA THR A 503 21.21 -5.74 -11.08
C THR A 503 20.34 -5.21 -12.22
N THR A 504 19.43 -6.04 -12.75
CA THR A 504 18.51 -5.62 -13.81
C THR A 504 17.53 -4.57 -13.29
N ALA A 505 16.99 -4.76 -12.10
CA ALA A 505 16.06 -3.81 -11.49
C ALA A 505 16.73 -2.44 -11.24
N ALA A 506 17.99 -2.42 -10.81
CA ALA A 506 18.77 -1.19 -10.66
C ALA A 506 19.00 -0.50 -12.00
N ALA A 507 19.40 -1.23 -13.04
CA ALA A 507 19.61 -0.68 -14.38
C ALA A 507 18.33 -0.08 -14.99
N VAL A 508 17.16 -0.70 -14.76
CA VAL A 508 15.86 -0.14 -15.20
C VAL A 508 15.56 1.17 -14.47
N ARG A 509 15.77 1.22 -13.16
CA ARG A 509 15.57 2.45 -12.36
C ARG A 509 16.50 3.58 -12.80
N GLU A 510 17.77 3.28 -13.05
CA GLU A 510 18.74 4.26 -13.53
C GLU A 510 18.34 4.81 -14.91
N ALA A 511 17.92 3.92 -15.83
CA ALA A 511 17.44 4.33 -17.14
C ALA A 511 16.19 5.21 -17.05
N ALA A 512 15.24 4.87 -16.17
CA ALA A 512 14.03 5.65 -15.95
C ALA A 512 14.35 7.04 -15.39
N ARG A 513 15.24 7.12 -14.38
CA ARG A 513 15.73 8.38 -13.82
C ARG A 513 16.37 9.27 -14.89
N ARG A 514 17.28 8.71 -15.70
CA ARG A 514 17.96 9.43 -16.79
C ARG A 514 16.98 9.96 -17.85
N LEU A 515 15.89 9.24 -18.09
CA LEU A 515 14.87 9.61 -19.07
C LEU A 515 13.73 10.46 -18.48
N GLY A 516 13.76 10.74 -17.17
CA GLY A 516 12.71 11.50 -16.48
C GLY A 516 11.36 10.77 -16.46
N VAL A 517 11.36 9.44 -16.42
CA VAL A 517 10.16 8.59 -16.35
C VAL A 517 10.19 7.73 -15.09
N SER A 518 9.03 7.20 -14.67
CA SER A 518 8.93 6.29 -13.52
C SER A 518 9.32 4.86 -13.90
N ALA A 519 10.03 4.17 -13.02
CA ALA A 519 10.36 2.73 -13.12
C ALA A 519 9.36 1.85 -12.36
#